data_AF-A0A0P1AYN9-F1
#
_entry.id   AF-A0A0P1AYN9-F1
#
_cell.length_a   1.000
_cell.length_b   1.000
_cell.length_c   1.000
_cell.angle_alpha   90.00
_cell.angle_beta   90.00
_cell.angle_gamma   90.00
#
_symmetry.space_group_name_H-M   'P 1'
#
loop_
_entity.id
_entity.type
_entity.pdbx_description
1 polymer ?
#
loop_
_entity_poly.entity_id
_entity_poly.type
_entity_poly.pdbx_seq_one_letter_code
_entity_poly.pdbx_strand_id
1 'polypeptide(L)'
;MQIHTARIRGSKFGPALVVETSVGSGGYILGFRVDPEERLHEIFREIQSLHSVFAINPIYGVEFEIEEKPASLEQVRQPRQIDDVVIEEDHASSMDAFAAYYAAVNKNQDRQPTFSKELGLAIESLPDGFSLSDLWYVN
;
A
#
# COMPACT_ATOMS: atom_id res chain seq x y z
N MET A 1 2.11 -6.85 -6.91
CA MET A 1 3.01 -8.02 -6.94
C MET A 1 2.98 -8.71 -5.61
N GLN A 2 2.36 -9.90 -5.53
CA GLN A 2 2.10 -10.54 -4.23
C GLN A 2 2.89 -11.79 -3.97
N ILE A 3 3.35 -12.52 -5.00
CA ILE A 3 4.22 -13.68 -4.79
C ILE A 3 5.60 -13.18 -4.35
N HIS A 4 6.01 -13.58 -3.15
CA HIS A 4 7.34 -13.34 -2.61
C HIS A 4 8.29 -14.45 -3.02
N THR A 5 7.95 -15.72 -2.73
CA THR A 5 8.72 -16.88 -3.17
C THR A 5 7.82 -18.05 -3.54
N ALA A 6 8.31 -18.91 -4.44
CA ALA A 6 7.71 -20.22 -4.73
C ALA A 6 8.78 -21.30 -4.53
N ARG A 7 8.44 -22.43 -3.90
CA ARG A 7 9.35 -23.54 -3.59
C ARG A 7 8.62 -24.88 -3.57
N ILE A 8 9.31 -25.97 -3.87
CA ILE A 8 8.80 -27.32 -3.58
C ILE A 8 9.25 -27.71 -2.15
N ARG A 9 8.31 -28.15 -1.32
CA ARG A 9 8.57 -28.67 0.03
C ARG A 9 7.86 -30.00 0.26
N GLY A 10 8.47 -30.85 1.10
CA GLY A 10 7.81 -32.05 1.59
C GLY A 10 6.63 -31.69 2.51
N SER A 11 5.50 -32.35 2.30
CA SER A 11 4.32 -32.27 3.17
C SER A 11 3.93 -33.65 3.71
N LYS A 12 2.97 -33.69 4.64
CA LYS A 12 2.41 -34.96 5.16
C LYS A 12 1.79 -35.87 4.08
N PHE A 13 1.54 -35.32 2.89
CA PHE A 13 0.93 -36.03 1.76
C PHE A 13 1.86 -36.18 0.55
N GLY A 14 3.17 -35.94 0.72
CA GLY A 14 4.16 -35.93 -0.37
C GLY A 14 4.63 -34.51 -0.74
N PRO A 15 5.45 -34.38 -1.79
CA PRO A 15 5.95 -33.09 -2.24
C PRO A 15 4.81 -32.15 -2.69
N ALA A 16 4.92 -30.88 -2.32
CA ALA A 16 3.93 -29.86 -2.62
C ALA A 16 4.60 -28.55 -3.07
N LEU A 17 3.95 -27.85 -3.99
CA LEU A 17 4.30 -26.49 -4.37
C LEU A 17 3.83 -25.55 -3.26
N VAL A 18 4.73 -24.76 -2.72
CA VAL A 18 4.45 -23.75 -1.70
C VAL A 18 4.72 -22.38 -2.29
N VAL A 19 3.71 -21.51 -2.23
CA VAL A 19 3.78 -20.11 -2.64
C VAL A 19 3.59 -19.23 -1.41
N GLU A 20 4.57 -18.38 -1.16
CA GLU A 20 4.57 -17.41 -0.07
C GLU A 20 4.25 -16.02 -0.61
N THR A 21 3.35 -15.29 0.04
CA THR A 21 3.03 -13.91 -0.35
C THR A 21 3.86 -12.88 0.41
N SER A 22 3.95 -11.66 -0.13
CA SER A 22 4.63 -10.54 0.49
C SER A 22 3.97 -10.13 1.82
N VAL A 23 4.77 -9.59 2.74
CA VAL A 23 4.30 -9.14 4.06
C VAL A 23 3.23 -8.04 3.94
N GLY A 24 3.38 -7.14 2.95
CA GLY A 24 2.39 -6.09 2.68
C GLY A 24 1.00 -6.62 2.30
N SER A 25 0.90 -7.90 1.96
CA SER A 25 -0.34 -8.58 1.59
C SER A 25 -0.72 -9.70 2.56
N GLY A 26 -0.20 -9.65 3.79
CA GLY A 26 -0.56 -10.57 4.87
C GLY A 26 0.35 -11.78 5.05
N GLY A 27 1.36 -11.98 4.19
CA GLY A 27 2.36 -13.04 4.39
C GLY A 27 1.81 -14.47 4.40
N TYR A 28 0.83 -14.76 3.53
CA TYR A 28 0.19 -16.07 3.43
C TYR A 28 1.12 -17.14 2.88
N ILE A 29 0.92 -18.38 3.34
CA ILE A 29 1.59 -19.58 2.83
C ILE A 29 0.55 -20.49 2.19
N LEU A 30 0.62 -20.66 0.87
CA LEU A 30 -0.32 -21.44 0.08
C LEU A 30 0.36 -22.73 -0.40
N GLY A 31 -0.19 -23.89 -0.03
CA GLY A 31 0.36 -25.20 -0.38
C GLY A 31 -0.53 -25.96 -1.37
N PHE A 32 0.06 -26.45 -2.46
CA PHE A 32 -0.63 -27.16 -3.53
C PHE A 32 0.03 -28.52 -3.78
N ARG A 33 -0.80 -29.57 -3.81
CA ARG A 33 -0.37 -30.90 -4.24
C ARG A 33 -0.69 -31.06 -5.73
N VAL A 34 0.27 -31.59 -6.49
CA VAL A 34 0.12 -31.86 -7.91
C VAL A 34 0.62 -33.27 -8.18
N ASP A 35 -0.23 -34.09 -8.79
CA ASP A 35 0.08 -35.45 -9.23
C ASP A 35 -0.04 -35.53 -10.77
N PRO A 36 0.87 -36.22 -11.48
CA PRO A 36 2.10 -36.84 -10.98
C PRO A 36 3.19 -35.81 -10.60
N GLU A 37 4.18 -36.23 -9.82
CA GLU A 37 5.27 -35.37 -9.32
C GLU A 37 6.10 -34.71 -10.44
N GLU A 38 6.18 -35.31 -11.62
CA GLU A 38 6.84 -34.72 -12.78
C GLU A 38 6.17 -33.38 -13.18
N ARG A 39 4.83 -33.35 -13.20
CA ARG A 39 4.04 -32.16 -13.50
C ARG A 39 4.21 -31.06 -12.44
N LEU A 40 4.42 -31.44 -11.18
CA LEU A 40 4.74 -30.49 -10.10
C LEU A 40 6.01 -29.71 -10.43
N HIS A 41 7.05 -30.39 -10.90
CA HIS A 41 8.33 -29.78 -11.25
C HIS A 41 8.27 -28.93 -12.53
N GLU A 42 7.42 -29.31 -13.49
CA GLU A 42 7.14 -28.50 -14.68
C GLU A 42 6.48 -27.17 -14.30
N ILE A 43 5.36 -27.22 -13.56
CA ILE A 43 4.63 -26.03 -13.12
C ILE A 43 5.50 -25.14 -12.25
N PHE A 44 6.29 -25.72 -11.35
CA PHE A 44 7.22 -24.96 -10.52
C PHE A 44 8.23 -24.15 -11.36
N ARG A 45 8.83 -24.78 -12.37
CA ARG A 45 9.77 -24.10 -13.29
C ARG A 45 9.10 -23.00 -14.09
N GLU A 46 7.90 -23.26 -14.59
CA GLU A 46 7.12 -22.26 -15.32
C GLU A 46 6.80 -21.03 -14.46
N ILE A 47 6.33 -21.24 -13.22
CA ILE A 47 6.05 -20.16 -12.27
C ILE A 47 7.32 -19.35 -11.97
N GLN A 48 8.45 -20.01 -11.72
CA GLN A 48 9.72 -19.32 -11.47
C GLN A 48 10.15 -18.47 -12.68
N SER A 49 10.03 -19.03 -13.89
CA SER A 49 10.38 -18.31 -15.12
C SER A 49 9.51 -17.08 -15.29
N LEU A 50 8.18 -17.24 -15.23
CA LEU A 50 7.22 -16.14 -15.40
C LEU A 50 7.39 -15.06 -14.32
N HIS A 51 7.57 -15.46 -13.06
CA HIS A 51 7.78 -14.53 -11.95
C HIS A 51 9.07 -13.73 -12.12
N SER A 52 10.16 -14.36 -12.59
CA SER A 52 11.43 -13.66 -12.83
C SER A 52 11.32 -12.62 -13.95
N VAL A 53 10.65 -12.95 -15.05
CA VAL A 53 10.43 -12.03 -16.18
C VAL A 53 9.53 -10.88 -15.76
N PHE A 54 8.45 -11.18 -15.05
CA PHE A 54 7.57 -10.16 -14.50
C PHE A 54 8.32 -9.22 -13.55
N ALA A 55 9.21 -9.73 -12.70
CA ALA A 55 9.94 -8.92 -11.72
C ALA A 55 10.89 -7.90 -12.37
N ILE A 56 11.38 -8.16 -13.59
CA ILE A 56 12.25 -7.23 -14.34
C ILE A 56 11.45 -6.06 -14.88
N ASN A 57 10.29 -6.33 -15.49
CA ASN A 57 9.43 -5.30 -16.06
C ASN A 57 7.96 -5.56 -15.67
N PRO A 58 7.53 -5.09 -14.49
CA PRO A 58 6.22 -5.42 -13.95
C PRO A 58 5.10 -4.75 -14.75
N ILE A 59 4.13 -5.56 -15.16
CA ILE A 59 2.90 -5.06 -15.80
C ILE A 59 1.90 -4.71 -14.69
N TYR A 60 1.66 -3.42 -14.49
CA TYR A 60 0.73 -2.94 -13.46
C TYR A 60 -0.74 -2.93 -13.90
N GLY A 61 -1.01 -3.21 -15.17
CA GLY A 61 -2.37 -3.21 -15.73
C GLY A 61 -3.01 -1.83 -15.84
N VAL A 62 -2.19 -0.76 -15.81
CA VAL A 62 -2.65 0.61 -16.03
C VAL A 62 -2.70 0.84 -17.54
N GLU A 63 -3.91 0.86 -18.08
CA GLU A 63 -4.16 1.30 -19.45
C GLU A 63 -4.35 2.82 -19.47
N PHE A 64 -3.75 3.48 -20.44
CA PHE A 64 -3.91 4.91 -20.64
C PHE A 64 -3.97 5.21 -22.12
N GLU A 65 -4.85 6.14 -22.49
CA GLU A 65 -4.85 6.77 -23.80
C GLU A 65 -4.21 8.15 -23.65
N ILE A 66 -3.22 8.45 -24.50
CA ILE A 66 -2.59 9.76 -24.53
C ILE A 66 -3.49 10.67 -25.36
N GLU A 67 -4.47 11.33 -24.73
CA GLU A 67 -5.35 12.27 -25.43
C GLU A 67 -4.60 13.54 -25.87
N GLU A 68 -3.55 13.95 -25.15
CA GLU A 68 -2.61 14.98 -25.58
C GLU A 68 -1.17 14.56 -25.24
N LYS A 69 -0.27 14.64 -26.22
CA LYS A 69 1.17 14.48 -25.96
C LYS A 69 1.56 15.60 -24.99
N PRO A 70 1.94 15.31 -23.73
CA PRO A 70 2.40 16.35 -22.83
C PRO A 70 3.58 17.08 -23.48
N ALA A 71 3.65 18.40 -23.27
CA ALA A 71 4.77 19.21 -23.72
C ALA A 71 6.10 18.53 -23.33
N SER A 72 7.08 18.55 -24.23
CA SER A 72 8.34 17.84 -23.99
C SER A 72 8.98 18.33 -22.68
N LEU A 73 9.76 17.47 -22.02
CA LEU A 73 10.44 17.86 -20.78
C LEU A 73 11.27 19.14 -20.94
N GLU A 74 11.81 19.39 -22.14
CA GLU A 74 12.52 20.64 -22.46
C GLU A 74 11.62 21.88 -22.46
N GLN A 75 10.34 21.74 -22.83
CA GLN A 75 9.35 22.83 -22.83
C GLN A 75 8.85 23.17 -21.42
N VAL A 76 8.90 22.22 -20.47
CA VAL A 76 8.38 22.38 -19.10
C VAL A 76 9.51 22.64 -18.08
N ARG A 77 10.77 22.47 -18.48
CA ARG A 77 11.92 22.66 -17.59
C ARG A 77 12.10 24.14 -17.25
N GLN A 78 11.58 24.54 -16.10
CA GLN A 78 11.85 25.86 -15.54
C GLN A 78 13.22 25.86 -14.86
N PRO A 79 14.02 26.94 -15.01
CA PRO A 79 15.23 27.12 -14.24
C PRO A 79 14.86 27.18 -12.77
N ARG A 80 15.60 26.45 -11.93
CA ARG A 80 15.43 26.50 -10.48
C ARG A 80 15.76 27.93 -10.03
N GLN A 81 14.74 28.70 -9.65
CA GLN A 81 14.94 29.95 -8.91
C GLN A 81 15.45 29.57 -7.53
N ILE A 82 16.67 30.01 -7.22
CA ILE A 82 17.21 29.95 -5.87
C ILE A 82 16.72 31.23 -5.23
N ASP A 83 15.70 31.13 -4.36
CA ASP A 83 15.33 32.26 -3.53
C ASP A 83 16.49 32.55 -2.55
N ASP A 84 16.76 33.83 -2.30
CA ASP A 84 17.72 34.31 -1.29
C ASP A 84 17.17 34.09 0.14
N VAL A 85 16.85 32.83 0.46
CA VAL A 85 16.46 32.41 1.80
C VAL A 85 17.68 31.77 2.46
N VAL A 86 18.08 32.34 3.60
CA VAL A 86 19.03 31.69 4.50
C VAL A 86 18.34 30.43 5.02
N ILE A 87 18.83 29.26 4.62
CA ILE A 87 18.40 27.99 5.18
C ILE A 87 18.97 27.94 6.60
N GLU A 88 18.17 28.33 7.59
CA GLU A 88 18.48 28.00 8.98
C GLU A 88 18.45 26.48 9.08
N GLU A 89 19.59 25.86 9.43
CA GLU A 89 19.69 24.42 9.73
C GLU A 89 18.99 24.13 11.07
N ASP A 90 17.70 24.45 11.18
CA ASP A 90 16.91 23.98 12.29
C ASP A 90 16.53 22.53 12.01
N HIS A 91 17.36 21.61 12.51
CA HIS A 91 17.20 20.16 12.35
C HIS A 91 15.85 19.63 12.86
N ALA A 92 15.07 20.47 13.57
CA ALA A 92 13.69 20.19 13.97
C ALA A 92 12.66 20.25 12.83
N SER A 93 12.94 20.97 11.73
CA SER A 93 11.96 21.26 10.67
C SER A 93 11.81 20.14 9.62
N SER A 94 12.80 19.24 9.51
CA SER A 94 12.74 18.11 8.56
C SER A 94 11.67 17.07 8.88
N MET A 95 11.14 17.08 10.11
CA MET A 95 10.12 16.13 10.57
C MET A 95 8.69 16.49 10.13
N ASP A 96 8.46 17.71 9.64
CA ASP A 96 7.10 18.25 9.45
C ASP A 96 6.71 18.55 7.99
N ALA A 97 7.53 18.14 7.01
CA ALA A 97 7.19 18.30 5.59
C ALA A 97 5.88 17.58 5.21
N PHE A 98 5.54 16.48 5.89
CA PHE A 98 4.28 15.76 5.69
C PHE A 98 3.09 16.48 6.33
N ALA A 99 3.29 17.30 7.37
CA ALA A 99 2.17 17.94 8.05
C ALA A 99 1.49 19.02 7.23
N ALA A 100 2.27 19.72 6.40
CA ALA A 100 1.74 20.66 5.42
C ALA A 100 0.76 20.01 4.40
N TYR A 101 0.81 18.68 4.23
CA TYR A 101 -0.06 17.93 3.31
C TYR A 101 -1.11 17.07 4.03
N TYR A 102 -1.29 17.22 5.35
CA TYR A 102 -2.39 16.53 6.02
C TYR A 102 -3.73 17.08 5.53
N ALA A 103 -4.57 16.19 4.99
CA ALA A 103 -5.94 16.52 4.61
C ALA A 103 -6.82 16.93 5.81
N ALA A 104 -6.42 16.56 7.03
CA ALA A 104 -7.08 16.93 8.27
C ALA A 104 -6.03 17.09 9.38
N VAL A 105 -6.26 18.05 10.28
CA VAL A 105 -5.29 18.47 11.31
C VAL A 105 -4.85 17.32 12.25
N ASN A 106 -5.64 16.24 12.37
CA ASN A 106 -5.40 15.13 13.32
C ASN A 106 -5.45 13.72 12.69
N LYS A 107 -5.00 13.55 11.43
CA LYS A 107 -5.17 12.31 10.63
C LYS A 107 -4.61 11.01 11.24
N ASN A 108 -3.80 11.07 12.30
CA ASN A 108 -3.21 9.89 12.98
C ASN A 108 -3.77 9.67 14.40
N GLN A 109 -4.87 10.33 14.76
CA GLN A 109 -5.48 10.23 16.08
C GLN A 109 -6.93 9.73 15.99
N ASP A 110 -7.28 9.02 14.92
CA ASP A 110 -8.61 8.41 14.80
C ASP A 110 -8.85 7.48 16.00
N ARG A 111 -9.82 7.83 16.83
CA ARG A 111 -10.17 7.06 18.02
C ARG A 111 -11.01 5.86 17.63
N GLN A 112 -11.10 4.88 18.52
CA GLN A 112 -11.74 3.61 18.19
C GLN A 112 -13.23 3.81 17.82
N PRO A 113 -13.73 3.10 16.79
CA PRO A 113 -15.13 3.16 16.44
C PRO A 113 -15.99 2.50 17.54
N THR A 114 -17.06 3.19 17.94
CA THR A 114 -18.01 2.76 18.96
C THR A 114 -19.43 2.87 18.41
N PHE A 115 -20.34 2.02 18.90
CA PHE A 115 -21.73 2.08 18.49
C PHE A 115 -22.50 3.17 19.25
N SER A 116 -23.03 4.16 18.52
CA SER A 116 -23.94 5.15 19.08
C SER A 116 -25.38 4.65 19.01
N LYS A 117 -26.00 4.48 20.20
CA LYS A 117 -27.42 4.11 20.30
C LYS A 117 -28.36 5.22 19.83
N GLU A 118 -27.95 6.48 20.00
CA GLU A 118 -28.75 7.65 19.62
C GLU A 118 -28.87 7.78 18.11
N LEU A 119 -27.78 7.51 17.38
CA LEU A 119 -27.75 7.59 15.92
C LEU A 119 -28.02 6.24 15.24
N GLY A 120 -27.89 5.12 15.96
CA GLY A 120 -27.98 3.77 15.40
C GLY A 120 -26.82 3.40 14.47
N LEU A 121 -25.67 4.08 14.59
CA LEU A 121 -24.51 3.96 13.70
C LEU A 121 -23.22 3.72 14.50
N ALA A 122 -22.22 3.12 13.84
CA ALA A 122 -20.86 3.16 14.33
C ALA A 122 -20.25 4.55 14.07
N ILE A 123 -19.80 5.21 15.14
CA ILE A 123 -19.14 6.51 15.10
C ILE A 123 -17.76 6.42 15.75
N GLU A 124 -16.86 7.33 15.42
CA GLU A 124 -15.63 7.51 16.20
C GLU A 124 -15.99 7.83 17.68
N SER A 125 -15.25 7.29 18.65
CA SER A 125 -15.52 7.60 20.07
C SER A 125 -15.39 9.11 20.34
N LEU A 126 -16.36 9.67 21.06
CA LEU A 126 -16.41 11.09 21.38
C LEU A 126 -15.21 11.54 22.23
N PRO A 127 -14.84 12.84 22.18
CA PRO A 127 -13.81 13.36 23.06
C PRO A 127 -14.28 13.28 24.53
N ASP A 128 -13.33 13.15 25.45
CA ASP A 128 -13.66 13.08 26.87
C ASP A 128 -14.45 14.32 27.31
N GLY A 129 -15.62 14.07 27.91
CA GLY A 129 -16.50 15.13 28.43
C GLY A 129 -17.45 15.77 27.42
N PHE A 130 -17.49 15.31 26.16
CA PHE A 130 -18.43 15.81 25.14
C PHE A 130 -19.56 14.81 24.86
N SER A 131 -20.77 15.32 24.66
CA SER A 131 -21.90 14.56 24.11
C SER A 131 -22.10 14.83 22.62
N LEU A 132 -22.92 14.00 21.95
CA LEU A 132 -23.28 14.19 20.54
C LEU A 132 -24.00 15.52 20.31
N SER A 133 -24.86 15.92 21.25
CA SER A 133 -25.56 17.19 21.18
C SER A 133 -24.60 18.38 21.24
N ASP A 134 -23.57 18.31 22.09
CA ASP A 134 -22.57 19.38 22.22
C ASP A 134 -21.78 19.61 20.92
N LEU A 135 -21.62 18.57 20.10
CA LEU A 135 -20.92 18.65 18.81
C LEU A 135 -21.85 19.00 17.64
N TRP A 136 -23.16 18.74 17.78
CA TRP A 136 -24.14 18.96 16.72
C TRP A 136 -24.74 20.36 16.75
N TYR A 137 -25.06 20.87 17.94
CA TYR A 137 -25.67 22.18 18.09
C TYR A 137 -24.60 23.25 18.15
N VAL A 138 -24.63 24.15 17.18
CA VAL A 138 -23.84 25.39 17.20
C VAL A 138 -24.66 26.44 17.93
N ASN A 139 -24.07 27.05 18.96
CA ASN A 139 -24.63 28.22 19.64
C ASN A 139 -24.08 29.50 19.01
#